data_AF-A0A7J7KA07-F1
#
_entry.id   AF-A0A7J7KA07-F1
#
_cell.length_a   1.000
_cell.length_b   1.000
_cell.length_c   1.000
_cell.angle_alpha   90.00
_cell.angle_beta   90.00
_cell.angle_gamma   90.00
#
_symmetry.space_group_name_H-M   'P 1'
#
loop_
_entity.id
_entity.type
_entity.pdbx_description
1 polymer ?
#
loop_
_entity_poly.entity_id
_entity_poly.type
_entity_poly.pdbx_seq_one_letter_code
_entity_poly.pdbx_strand_id
1 'polypeptide(L)'
;MACSIDTDFPTHGLLPKKETGAINFLTKYPDFNGDGVTIAILDTGVDPAAKGLQETPNGETKVIDLYDASGSGDVDTSTVVEAKDGEITGLSGRKLKIPGDWNNPSGKYHIGIKSAYSLCPRPLKSRLKDERKKQLWTPPTQPTCISGYER
;
A
#
# COMPACT_ATOMS: atom_id res chain seq x y z
N MET A 1 40.99 7.91 2.64
CA MET A 1 40.20 8.83 3.48
C MET A 1 39.11 8.00 4.12
N ALA A 2 39.19 7.72 5.42
CA ALA A 2 38.11 7.00 6.10
C ALA A 2 36.88 7.92 6.14
N CYS A 3 35.84 7.56 5.40
CA CYS A 3 34.56 8.25 5.46
C CYS A 3 34.01 8.04 6.88
N SER A 4 33.88 9.11 7.67
CA SER A 4 33.20 9.06 8.95
C SER A 4 31.74 8.71 8.71
N ILE A 5 31.39 7.44 8.87
CA ILE A 5 30.00 7.00 8.86
C ILE A 5 29.40 7.60 10.12
N ASP A 6 28.61 8.66 9.95
CA ASP A 6 27.86 9.29 11.03
C ASP A 6 26.96 8.23 11.65
N THR A 7 27.05 8.00 12.96
CA THR A 7 26.31 6.94 13.66
C THR A 7 25.28 7.50 14.62
N ASP A 8 24.94 8.78 14.50
CA ASP A 8 24.14 9.46 15.49
C ASP A 8 22.66 9.06 15.43
N PHE A 9 22.06 8.97 16.62
CA PHE A 9 20.64 8.70 16.82
C PHE A 9 19.81 9.92 16.36
N PRO A 10 18.63 9.75 15.73
CA PRO A 10 17.85 8.51 15.57
C PRO A 10 18.01 7.77 14.23
N THR A 11 18.79 8.31 13.30
CA THR A 11 18.80 7.82 11.90
C THR A 11 19.58 6.51 11.75
N HIS A 12 20.63 6.29 12.55
CA HIS A 12 21.50 5.11 12.43
C HIS A 12 21.17 3.95 13.40
N GLY A 13 20.23 4.14 14.33
CA GLY A 13 19.84 3.12 15.33
C GLY A 13 18.77 2.12 14.86
N LEU A 14 18.26 2.25 13.64
CA LEU A 14 17.19 1.36 13.12
C LEU A 14 17.70 -0.05 12.80
N LEU A 15 18.99 -0.18 12.46
CA LEU A 15 19.64 -1.45 12.14
C LEU A 15 20.94 -1.56 12.97
N PRO A 16 21.23 -2.71 13.60
CA PRO A 16 22.40 -2.88 14.47
C PRO A 16 23.71 -3.05 13.67
N LYS A 17 24.04 -2.07 12.82
CA LYS A 17 25.19 -2.11 11.88
C LYS A 17 26.53 -2.07 12.59
N LYS A 18 26.58 -1.52 13.80
CA LYS A 18 27.79 -1.43 14.64
C LYS A 18 28.02 -2.76 15.35
N GLU A 19 26.98 -3.31 15.97
CA GLU A 19 27.02 -4.55 16.75
C GLU A 19 27.26 -5.77 15.85
N THR A 20 26.69 -5.78 14.65
CA THR A 20 26.94 -6.81 13.64
C THR A 20 28.33 -6.69 12.98
N GLY A 21 29.06 -5.61 13.22
CA GLY A 21 30.38 -5.35 12.62
C GLY A 21 30.35 -4.96 11.15
N ALA A 22 29.16 -4.74 10.55
CA ALA A 22 29.01 -4.36 9.14
C ALA A 22 29.77 -3.06 8.82
N ILE A 23 29.76 -2.09 9.74
CA ILE A 23 30.52 -0.84 9.59
C ILE A 23 32.03 -1.10 9.49
N ASN A 24 32.57 -1.94 10.37
CA ASN A 24 34.00 -2.27 10.37
C ASN A 24 34.39 -3.04 9.11
N PHE A 25 33.53 -3.94 8.65
CA PHE A 25 33.74 -4.71 7.42
C PHE A 25 33.86 -3.79 6.20
N LEU A 26 32.90 -2.87 6.01
CA LEU A 26 32.93 -1.91 4.90
C LEU A 26 34.06 -0.90 5.02
N THR A 27 34.48 -0.55 6.23
CA THR A 27 35.66 0.32 6.43
C THR A 27 36.94 -0.34 5.93
N LYS A 28 37.07 -1.66 6.13
CA LYS A 28 38.24 -2.45 5.68
C LYS A 28 38.16 -2.82 4.19
N TYR A 29 36.95 -3.04 3.67
CA TYR A 29 36.71 -3.43 2.28
C TYR A 29 35.62 -2.53 1.67
N PRO A 30 35.96 -1.29 1.25
CA PRO A 30 34.98 -0.30 0.80
C PRO A 30 34.16 -0.75 -0.42
N ASP A 31 34.78 -1.53 -1.31
CA ASP A 31 34.15 -1.98 -2.55
C ASP A 31 33.21 -3.19 -2.34
N PHE A 32 33.08 -3.70 -1.11
CA PHE A 32 32.29 -4.89 -0.79
C PHE A 32 30.92 -4.49 -0.21
N ASN A 33 30.29 -3.49 -0.83
CA ASN A 33 29.04 -2.87 -0.39
C ASN A 33 27.77 -3.53 -1.00
N GLY A 34 27.95 -4.56 -1.83
CA GLY A 34 26.86 -5.26 -2.52
C GLY A 34 26.51 -4.71 -3.90
N ASP A 35 27.32 -3.82 -4.46
CA ASP A 35 27.13 -3.35 -5.84
C ASP A 35 27.13 -4.53 -6.85
N GLY A 36 26.22 -4.48 -7.82
CA GLY A 36 25.99 -5.56 -8.78
C GLY A 36 25.33 -6.83 -8.21
N VAL A 37 24.93 -6.85 -6.93
CA VAL A 37 24.25 -8.01 -6.32
C VAL A 37 22.74 -7.77 -6.20
N THR A 38 21.94 -8.66 -6.80
CA THR A 38 20.48 -8.66 -6.65
C THR A 38 20.05 -9.65 -5.58
N ILE A 39 19.20 -9.20 -4.64
CA ILE A 39 18.65 -10.03 -3.55
C ILE A 39 17.15 -10.15 -3.74
N ALA A 40 16.64 -11.38 -3.76
CA ALA A 40 15.20 -11.65 -3.67
C ALA A 40 14.79 -11.81 -2.20
N ILE A 41 13.70 -11.13 -1.81
CA ILE A 41 13.15 -11.20 -0.46
C ILE A 41 11.79 -11.88 -0.53
N LEU A 42 11.66 -13.04 0.12
CA LEU A 42 10.39 -13.76 0.25
C LEU A 42 9.78 -13.43 1.62
N ASP A 43 8.94 -12.42 1.65
CA ASP A 43 8.27 -11.91 2.85
C ASP A 43 6.83 -11.48 2.50
N THR A 44 6.14 -10.88 3.45
CA THR A 44 4.77 -10.37 3.36
C THR A 44 4.62 -9.11 2.50
N GLY A 45 5.74 -8.51 2.06
CA GLY A 45 5.78 -7.33 1.22
C GLY A 45 6.83 -6.32 1.69
N VAL A 46 7.02 -5.27 0.91
CA VAL A 46 7.93 -4.17 1.21
C VAL A 46 7.34 -2.85 0.70
N ASP A 47 7.66 -1.73 1.33
CA ASP A 47 7.32 -0.38 0.86
C ASP A 47 8.52 0.23 0.11
N PRO A 48 8.49 0.30 -1.24
CA PRO A 48 9.59 0.89 -2.02
C PRO A 48 9.75 2.40 -1.78
N ALA A 49 8.72 3.08 -1.27
CA ALA A 49 8.78 4.53 -1.00
C ALA A 49 9.57 4.84 0.28
N ALA A 50 9.90 3.83 1.11
CA ALA A 50 10.72 4.02 2.28
C ALA A 50 12.11 4.57 1.90
N LYS A 51 12.56 5.65 2.56
CA LYS A 51 13.79 6.38 2.19
C LYS A 51 15.05 5.50 2.03
N GLY A 52 15.18 4.42 2.81
CA GLY A 52 16.33 3.49 2.71
C GLY A 52 16.27 2.49 1.55
N LEU A 53 15.18 2.48 0.77
CA LEU A 53 14.90 1.56 -0.33
C LEU A 53 14.68 2.27 -1.69
N GLN A 54 14.81 3.60 -1.73
CA GLN A 54 14.62 4.36 -2.97
C GLN A 54 15.80 4.15 -3.93
N GLU A 55 17.02 4.40 -3.45
CA GLU A 55 18.22 4.44 -4.29
C GLU A 55 19.34 3.54 -3.75
N THR A 56 20.15 3.00 -4.66
CA THR A 56 21.43 2.38 -4.38
C THR A 56 22.49 3.47 -4.14
N PRO A 57 23.68 3.14 -3.60
CA PRO A 57 24.77 4.11 -3.50
C PRO A 57 25.19 4.75 -4.83
N ASN A 58 24.90 4.09 -5.95
CA ASN A 58 25.18 4.58 -7.31
C ASN A 58 24.05 5.46 -7.88
N GLY A 59 22.99 5.72 -7.11
CA GLY A 59 21.84 6.53 -7.53
C GLY A 59 20.81 5.79 -8.39
N GLU A 60 20.90 4.46 -8.47
CA GLU A 60 19.97 3.63 -9.24
C GLU A 60 18.78 3.19 -8.37
N THR A 61 17.65 2.85 -8.99
CA THR A 61 16.49 2.33 -8.25
C THR A 61 16.84 1.02 -7.54
N LYS A 62 16.63 0.97 -6.21
CA LYS A 62 17.05 -0.17 -5.39
C LYS A 62 16.08 -1.34 -5.39
N VAL A 63 14.77 -1.09 -5.41
CA VAL A 63 13.74 -2.14 -5.57
C VAL A 63 13.34 -2.18 -7.04
N ILE A 64 13.89 -3.17 -7.76
CA ILE A 64 13.69 -3.31 -9.21
C ILE A 64 12.44 -4.10 -9.59
N ASP A 65 11.91 -4.91 -8.67
CA ASP A 65 10.70 -5.70 -8.90
C ASP A 65 9.94 -5.96 -7.58
N LEU A 66 8.63 -6.14 -7.68
CA LEU A 66 7.72 -6.44 -6.57
C LEU A 66 6.63 -7.39 -7.05
N TYR A 67 6.60 -8.59 -6.47
CA TYR A 67 5.68 -9.65 -6.88
C TYR A 67 4.79 -10.12 -5.71
N ASP A 68 3.46 -10.08 -5.90
CA ASP A 68 2.51 -10.73 -4.99
C ASP A 68 2.25 -12.17 -5.46
N ALA A 69 2.92 -13.14 -4.82
CA ALA A 69 2.73 -14.56 -5.11
C ALA A 69 1.46 -15.16 -4.47
N SER A 70 0.72 -14.40 -3.67
CA SER A 70 -0.45 -14.92 -2.94
C SER A 70 -1.74 -14.92 -3.77
N GLY A 71 -1.78 -14.15 -4.87
CA GLY A 71 -2.99 -13.90 -5.66
C GLY A 71 -4.04 -13.06 -4.91
N SER A 72 -3.70 -12.54 -3.73
CA SER A 72 -4.64 -11.73 -2.93
C SER A 72 -5.04 -10.45 -3.64
N GLY A 73 -4.19 -9.94 -4.54
CA GLY A 73 -4.43 -8.81 -5.42
C GLY A 73 -5.29 -9.09 -6.66
N ASP A 74 -5.41 -10.34 -7.09
CA ASP A 74 -5.95 -10.69 -8.43
C ASP A 74 -7.38 -10.19 -8.69
N VAL A 75 -7.57 -9.56 -9.85
CA VAL A 75 -8.88 -9.10 -10.32
C VAL A 75 -9.14 -9.70 -11.70
N ASP A 76 -10.23 -10.44 -11.86
CA ASP A 76 -10.67 -10.89 -13.17
C ASP A 76 -11.09 -9.67 -14.01
N THR A 77 -10.35 -9.44 -15.10
CA THR A 77 -10.56 -8.35 -16.05
C THR A 77 -10.85 -8.87 -17.47
N SER A 78 -11.31 -10.13 -17.57
CA SER A 78 -11.68 -10.77 -18.83
C SER A 78 -12.86 -10.10 -19.55
N THR A 79 -13.69 -9.34 -18.82
CA THR A 79 -14.80 -8.60 -19.42
C THR A 79 -14.30 -7.35 -20.13
N VAL A 80 -14.56 -7.27 -21.43
CA VAL A 80 -14.18 -6.13 -22.27
C VAL A 80 -15.42 -5.31 -22.65
N VAL A 81 -15.33 -4.00 -22.49
CA VAL A 81 -16.39 -3.05 -22.84
C VAL A 81 -15.84 -1.89 -23.66
N GLU A 82 -16.72 -1.21 -24.38
CA GLU A 82 -16.41 0.02 -25.12
C GLU A 82 -17.15 1.20 -24.46
N ALA A 83 -16.49 2.35 -24.42
CA ALA A 83 -17.11 3.55 -23.89
C ALA A 83 -18.13 4.13 -24.87
N LYS A 84 -19.31 4.49 -24.35
CA LYS A 84 -20.33 5.25 -25.09
C LYS A 84 -20.44 6.63 -24.44
N ASP A 85 -20.21 7.68 -25.21
CA ASP A 85 -20.25 9.07 -24.73
C ASP A 85 -19.32 9.34 -23.52
N GLY A 86 -18.17 8.66 -23.46
CA GLY A 86 -17.21 8.77 -22.35
C GLY A 86 -17.63 8.02 -21.08
N GLU A 87 -18.65 7.16 -21.14
CA GLU A 87 -19.12 6.34 -20.02
C GLU A 87 -19.03 4.84 -20.32
N ILE A 88 -18.72 4.05 -19.29
CA ILE A 88 -18.82 2.58 -19.31
C ILE A 88 -19.74 2.11 -18.17
N THR A 89 -20.46 1.01 -18.38
CA THR A 89 -21.20 0.35 -17.30
C THR A 89 -20.29 -0.68 -16.64
N GLY A 90 -19.91 -0.46 -15.38
CA GLY A 90 -19.10 -1.40 -14.63
C GLY A 90 -19.87 -2.65 -14.20
N LEU A 91 -19.17 -3.70 -13.77
CA LEU A 91 -19.77 -4.96 -13.31
C LEU A 91 -20.69 -4.83 -12.09
N SER A 92 -20.59 -3.70 -11.37
CA SER A 92 -21.53 -3.35 -10.28
C SER A 92 -22.87 -2.78 -10.78
N GLY A 93 -23.04 -2.58 -12.09
CA GLY A 93 -24.15 -1.86 -12.70
C GLY A 93 -24.02 -0.34 -12.66
N ARG A 94 -23.02 0.20 -11.94
CA ARG A 94 -22.77 1.65 -11.89
C ARG A 94 -22.12 2.14 -13.18
N LYS A 95 -22.49 3.34 -13.60
CA LYS A 95 -21.81 4.04 -14.69
C LYS A 95 -20.50 4.65 -14.19
N LEU A 96 -19.43 4.46 -14.96
CA LEU A 96 -18.10 4.98 -14.70
C LEU A 96 -17.74 5.95 -15.83
N LYS A 97 -17.29 7.15 -15.49
CA LYS A 97 -16.81 8.14 -16.45
C LYS A 97 -15.34 7.90 -16.75
N ILE A 98 -15.00 7.85 -18.03
CA ILE A 98 -13.63 7.76 -18.50
C ILE A 98 -13.03 9.17 -18.54
N PRO A 99 -11.89 9.42 -17.89
CA PRO A 99 -11.17 10.68 -18.03
C PRO A 99 -10.75 10.92 -19.49
N GLY A 100 -10.93 12.14 -19.99
CA GLY A 100 -10.65 12.47 -21.39
C GLY A 100 -9.16 12.52 -21.75
N ASP A 101 -8.29 12.56 -20.75
CA ASP A 101 -6.83 12.55 -20.86
C ASP A 101 -6.26 11.13 -20.97
N TRP A 102 -7.08 10.09 -20.86
CA TRP A 102 -6.63 8.71 -21.02
C TRP A 102 -6.39 8.37 -22.49
N ASN A 103 -5.14 8.02 -22.81
CA ASN A 103 -4.78 7.45 -24.11
C ASN A 103 -5.11 5.96 -24.15
N ASN A 104 -6.21 5.59 -24.83
CA ASN A 104 -6.56 4.20 -25.10
C ASN A 104 -6.70 3.98 -26.63
N PRO A 105 -5.60 3.65 -27.33
CA PRO A 105 -5.62 3.44 -28.78
C PRO A 105 -6.55 2.30 -29.23
N SER A 106 -6.81 1.33 -28.35
CA SER A 106 -7.62 0.16 -28.66
C SER A 106 -9.13 0.42 -28.62
N GLY A 107 -9.56 1.48 -27.92
CA GLY A 107 -10.97 1.75 -27.60
C GLY A 107 -11.63 0.74 -26.64
N LYS A 108 -10.92 -0.32 -26.25
CA LYS A 108 -11.41 -1.41 -25.39
C LYS A 108 -10.98 -1.18 -23.94
N TYR A 109 -11.92 -1.38 -23.02
CA TYR A 109 -11.68 -1.28 -21.59
C TYR A 109 -11.90 -2.64 -20.94
N HIS A 110 -10.86 -3.13 -20.25
CA HIS A 110 -10.93 -4.35 -19.47
C HIS A 110 -11.42 -4.00 -18.07
N ILE A 111 -12.58 -4.51 -17.68
CA ILE A 111 -13.20 -4.20 -16.40
C ILE A 111 -13.21 -5.40 -15.47
N GLY A 112 -12.97 -5.11 -14.20
CA GLY A 112 -13.03 -6.09 -13.12
C GLY A 112 -13.69 -5.49 -11.89
N ILE A 113 -14.11 -6.36 -10.96
CA ILE A 113 -14.68 -5.95 -9.69
C ILE A 113 -14.11 -6.81 -8.57
N LYS A 114 -13.81 -6.16 -7.45
CA LYS A 114 -13.35 -6.84 -6.25
C LYS A 114 -14.01 -6.25 -5.02
N SER A 115 -14.38 -7.12 -4.09
CA SER A 115 -14.93 -6.68 -2.81
C SER A 115 -13.82 -6.00 -1.99
N ALA A 116 -14.06 -4.78 -1.51
CA ALA A 116 -13.09 -4.09 -0.64
C ALA A 116 -12.77 -4.93 0.61
N TYR A 117 -13.75 -5.65 1.16
CA TYR A 117 -13.53 -6.56 2.28
C TYR A 117 -12.60 -7.72 1.92
N SER A 118 -12.41 -8.08 0.66
CA SER A 118 -11.45 -9.13 0.28
C SER A 118 -10.00 -8.64 0.42
N LEU A 119 -9.75 -7.36 0.18
CA LEU A 119 -8.42 -6.73 0.20
C LEU A 119 -7.92 -6.44 1.62
N CYS A 120 -8.82 -6.24 2.59
CA CYS A 120 -8.42 -5.92 3.95
C CYS A 120 -7.91 -7.16 4.72
N PRO A 121 -6.92 -7.03 5.62
CA PRO A 121 -6.56 -8.11 6.54
C PRO A 121 -7.65 -8.35 7.59
N ARG A 122 -7.71 -9.57 8.18
CA ARG A 122 -8.77 -9.96 9.16
C ARG A 122 -8.96 -8.96 10.31
N PRO A 123 -7.90 -8.42 10.95
CA PRO A 123 -8.05 -7.46 12.04
C PRO A 123 -8.74 -6.17 11.59
N LEU A 124 -8.40 -5.67 10.40
CA LEU A 124 -9.03 -4.47 9.83
C LEU A 124 -10.51 -4.74 9.51
N LYS A 125 -10.85 -5.93 8.97
CA LYS A 125 -12.25 -6.30 8.74
C LYS A 125 -13.07 -6.29 10.03
N SER A 126 -12.51 -6.78 11.14
CA SER A 126 -13.20 -6.78 12.44
C SER A 126 -13.47 -5.36 12.90
N ARG A 127 -12.43 -4.51 12.93
CA ARG A 127 -12.55 -3.10 13.32
C ARG A 127 -13.58 -2.34 12.49
N LEU A 128 -13.53 -2.48 11.16
CA LEU A 128 -14.50 -1.84 10.26
C LEU A 128 -15.93 -2.30 10.53
N LYS A 129 -16.14 -3.59 10.83
CA LYS A 129 -17.47 -4.11 11.19
C LYS A 129 -17.94 -3.53 12.52
N ASP A 130 -17.06 -3.43 13.51
CA ASP A 130 -17.41 -2.92 14.84
C ASP A 130 -17.71 -1.42 14.80
N GLU A 131 -16.93 -0.63 14.07
CA GLU A 131 -17.21 0.80 13.84
C GLU A 131 -18.55 1.01 13.12
N ARG A 132 -18.82 0.22 12.07
CA ARG A 132 -20.10 0.28 11.36
C ARG A 132 -21.29 -0.08 12.26
N LYS A 133 -21.14 -1.08 13.13
CA LYS A 133 -22.17 -1.42 14.14
C LYS A 133 -22.43 -0.28 15.10
N LYS A 134 -21.39 0.43 15.57
CA LYS A 134 -21.53 1.60 16.45
C LYS A 134 -22.27 2.76 15.78
N GLN A 135 -21.98 3.03 14.50
CA GLN A 135 -22.64 4.10 13.75
C GLN A 135 -24.11 3.80 13.45
N LEU A 136 -24.44 2.53 13.19
CA LEU A 136 -25.80 2.07 12.92
C LEU A 136 -26.59 1.72 14.20
N TRP A 137 -25.95 1.81 15.37
CA TRP A 137 -26.61 1.57 16.65
C TRP A 137 -27.47 2.76 17.04
N THR A 138 -28.78 2.66 16.78
CA THR A 138 -29.80 3.46 17.46
C THR A 138 -30.14 2.80 18.81
N PRO A 139 -29.92 3.46 19.96
CA PRO A 139 -30.35 2.92 21.24
C PRO A 139 -31.89 2.78 21.26
N PRO A 140 -32.45 1.71 21.85
CA PRO A 140 -33.90 1.49 21.86
C PRO A 140 -34.74 2.54 22.59
N THR A 141 -34.16 3.39 23.44
CA THR A 141 -34.91 4.42 24.18
C THR A 141 -33.96 5.52 24.67
N GLN A 142 -34.10 6.75 24.16
CA GLN A 142 -33.88 7.93 25.01
C GLN A 142 -35.26 8.30 25.57
N PRO A 143 -35.52 8.19 26.88
CA PRO A 143 -36.70 8.83 27.43
C PRO A 143 -36.54 10.34 27.21
N THR A 144 -37.36 10.90 26.32
CA THR A 144 -37.57 12.34 26.27
C THR A 144 -38.17 12.76 27.61
N CYS A 145 -37.34 13.24 28.53
CA CYS A 145 -37.81 14.01 29.67
C CYS A 145 -38.38 15.32 29.12
N ILE A 146 -39.64 15.29 28.69
CA ILE A 146 -40.44 16.49 28.50
C ILE A 146 -40.74 16.98 29.91
N SER A 147 -39.93 17.92 30.41
CA SER A 147 -40.29 18.68 31.60
C SER A 147 -41.51 19.55 31.24
N GLY A 148 -42.70 19.03 31.50
CA GLY A 148 -43.92 19.83 31.54
C GLY A 148 -43.80 20.84 32.68
N TYR A 149 -43.48 22.07 32.33
CA TYR A 149 -43.68 23.23 33.19
C TYR A 149 -45.09 23.76 32.91
N GLU A 150 -46.08 23.28 33.66
CA GLU A 150 -47.39 23.91 33.73
C GLU A 150 -47.38 25.00 34.81
N ARG A 151 -48.07 26.10 34.48
CA ARG A 151 -48.27 27.30 35.31
C ARG A 151 -49.24 27.05 36.45
#